data_AF-A0A064C4C4-F1
#
_entry.id   AF-A0A064C4C4-F1
#
_cell.length_a   1.000
_cell.length_b   1.000
_cell.length_c   1.000
_cell.angle_alpha   90.00
_cell.angle_beta   90.00
_cell.angle_gamma   90.00
#
_symmetry.space_group_name_H-M   'P 1'
#
loop_
_entity.id
_entity.type
_entity.pdbx_description
1 polymer ?
#
loop_
_entity_poly.entity_id
_entity_poly.type
_entity_poly.pdbx_seq_one_letter_code
_entity_poly.pdbx_strand_id
1 'polypeptide(L)'
;MFKELIEFVNSSTEGQFKAFQVKANAITGDVIISQNVTPITDALKNRLGLKTVQTSLARKLAYASTRRHYKDGTTMMEDILAGKTRRHANSYI
;
A
#
# COMPACT_ATOMS: atom_id res chain seq x y z
N MET A 1 10.53 6.96 6.94
CA MET A 1 9.79 5.69 7.06
C MET A 1 8.68 5.69 6.02
N PHE A 2 8.38 4.56 5.36
CA PHE A 2 7.49 4.45 4.18
C PHE A 2 8.02 5.01 2.85
N LYS A 3 9.35 5.13 2.67
CA LYS A 3 9.94 5.63 1.42
C LYS A 3 9.48 4.83 0.20
N GLU A 4 9.56 3.51 0.27
CA GLU A 4 9.13 2.60 -0.81
C GLU A 4 7.65 2.76 -1.16
N LEU A 5 6.78 2.92 -0.14
CA LEU A 5 5.36 3.16 -0.35
C LEU A 5 5.10 4.51 -1.03
N ILE A 6 5.79 5.57 -0.61
CA ILE A 6 5.65 6.90 -1.21
C ILE A 6 6.13 6.87 -2.67
N GLU A 7 7.27 6.23 -2.94
CA GLU A 7 7.79 6.04 -4.30
C GLU A 7 6.81 5.23 -5.15
N PHE A 8 6.24 4.15 -4.62
CA PHE A 8 5.20 3.38 -5.29
C PHE A 8 3.94 4.22 -5.58
N VAL A 9 3.47 5.00 -4.61
CA VAL A 9 2.32 5.91 -4.79
C VAL A 9 2.60 6.94 -5.88
N ASN A 10 3.83 7.43 -6.03
CA ASN A 10 4.14 8.45 -7.04
C ASN A 10 4.40 7.86 -8.42
N SER A 11 5.00 6.66 -8.52
CA SER A 11 5.50 6.09 -9.78
C SER A 11 4.63 4.99 -10.38
N SER A 12 3.79 4.32 -9.59
CA SER A 12 2.96 3.23 -10.09
C SER A 12 1.88 3.70 -11.06
N THR A 13 1.58 2.87 -12.05
CA THR A 13 0.43 3.06 -12.94
C THR A 13 -0.89 3.00 -12.16
N GLU A 14 -1.97 3.52 -12.73
CA GLU A 14 -3.31 3.44 -12.12
C GLU A 14 -3.72 2.00 -11.79
N GLY A 15 -3.45 1.05 -12.70
CA GLY A 15 -3.74 -0.36 -12.50
C GLY A 15 -2.96 -0.99 -11.35
N GLN A 16 -1.67 -0.66 -11.22
CA GLN A 16 -0.83 -1.14 -10.12
C GLN A 16 -1.29 -0.58 -8.78
N PHE A 17 -1.57 0.72 -8.72
CA PHE A 17 -2.04 1.35 -7.50
C PHE A 17 -3.41 0.80 -7.07
N LYS A 18 -4.34 0.62 -8.02
CA LYS A 18 -5.64 0.00 -7.77
C LYS A 18 -5.48 -1.43 -7.24
N ALA A 19 -4.57 -2.22 -7.82
CA ALA A 19 -4.28 -3.57 -7.34
C ALA A 19 -3.78 -3.55 -5.88
N PHE A 20 -2.91 -2.61 -5.54
CA PHE A 20 -2.42 -2.46 -4.17
C PHE A 20 -3.54 -2.05 -3.19
N GLN A 21 -4.38 -1.09 -3.57
CA GLN A 21 -5.55 -0.69 -2.76
C GLN A 21 -6.51 -1.85 -2.51
N VAL A 22 -6.79 -2.66 -3.53
CA VAL A 22 -7.66 -3.85 -3.40
C VAL A 22 -7.05 -4.84 -2.42
N LYS A 23 -5.74 -5.13 -2.53
CA LYS A 23 -5.07 -6.04 -1.60
C LYS A 23 -5.05 -5.49 -0.17
N ALA A 24 -4.73 -4.21 0.00
CA ALA A 24 -4.72 -3.57 1.30
C ALA A 24 -6.11 -3.64 1.97
N ASN A 25 -7.19 -3.43 1.20
CA ASN A 25 -8.55 -3.55 1.70
C ASN A 25 -8.98 -4.99 2.03
N ALA A 26 -8.39 -5.99 1.38
CA ALA A 26 -8.63 -7.40 1.68
C ALA A 26 -7.91 -7.88 2.96
N ILE A 27 -7.01 -7.08 3.54
CA ILE A 27 -6.41 -7.38 4.84
C ILE A 27 -7.45 -7.16 5.92
N THR A 28 -7.89 -8.25 6.54
CA THR A 28 -8.81 -8.25 7.69
C THR A 28 -8.03 -8.23 9.00
N GLY A 29 -8.53 -7.50 10.01
CA GLY A 29 -7.95 -7.39 11.35
C GLY A 29 -7.81 -5.94 11.81
N ASP A 30 -7.67 -5.72 13.12
CA ASP A 30 -7.46 -4.37 13.67
C ASP A 30 -6.06 -3.86 13.29
N VAL A 31 -6.04 -2.89 12.38
CA VAL A 31 -4.83 -2.24 11.92
C VAL A 31 -4.59 -0.98 12.74
N ILE A 32 -3.86 -1.11 13.86
CA ILE A 32 -3.39 0.03 14.62
C ILE A 32 -1.95 0.33 14.20
N ILE A 33 -1.78 1.41 13.44
CA ILE A 33 -0.46 2.01 13.18
C ILE A 33 -0.35 3.28 14.01
N SER A 34 0.52 3.26 15.01
CA SER A 34 0.88 4.42 15.86
C SER A 34 1.81 5.42 15.15
N GLN A 35 2.28 5.07 13.96
CA GLN A 35 3.29 5.83 13.22
C GLN A 35 2.68 7.01 12.46
N ASN A 36 3.48 8.06 12.25
CA ASN A 36 3.07 9.22 11.47
C ASN A 36 2.90 8.85 9.97
N VAL A 37 1.68 9.01 9.45
CA VAL A 37 1.32 8.72 8.05
C VAL A 37 1.12 9.97 7.19
N THR A 38 1.40 11.17 7.72
CA THR A 38 1.26 12.44 6.97
C THR A 38 1.96 12.40 5.61
N PRO A 39 3.20 11.91 5.47
CA PRO A 39 3.88 11.83 4.17
C PRO A 39 3.12 10.97 3.14
N ILE A 40 2.45 9.91 3.59
CA ILE A 40 1.62 9.06 2.72
C ILE A 40 0.36 9.82 2.31
N THR A 41 -0.29 10.51 3.25
CA THR A 41 -1.49 11.29 2.92
C THR A 41 -1.19 12.39 1.90
N ASP A 42 -0.03 13.04 1.97
CA ASP A 42 0.36 14.08 1.02
C ASP A 42 0.69 13.50 -0.35
N ALA A 43 1.39 12.36 -0.41
CA ALA A 43 1.60 11.63 -1.67
C ALA A 43 0.26 11.23 -2.32
N LEU A 44 -0.70 10.76 -1.53
CA LEU A 44 -2.03 10.39 -2.02
C LEU A 44 -2.84 11.61 -2.51
N LYS A 45 -2.77 12.75 -1.82
CA LYS A 45 -3.41 14.00 -2.27
C LYS A 45 -2.90 14.41 -3.64
N ASN A 46 -1.58 14.40 -3.81
CA ASN A 46 -0.94 14.76 -5.06
C ASN A 46 -1.29 13.79 -6.20
N ARG A 47 -1.23 12.47 -5.93
CA ARG A 47 -1.59 11.44 -6.92
C ARG A 47 -3.04 11.57 -7.39
N LEU A 48 -3.97 11.83 -6.47
CA LEU A 48 -5.41 11.80 -6.76
C LEU A 48 -6.00 13.18 -7.07
N GLY A 49 -5.21 14.26 -7.00
CA GLY A 49 -5.69 15.63 -7.17
C GLY A 49 -6.71 16.06 -6.09
N LEU A 50 -6.62 15.48 -4.89
CA LEU A 50 -7.61 15.69 -3.82
C LEU A 50 -7.14 16.76 -2.83
N LYS A 51 -8.09 17.57 -2.33
CA LYS A 51 -7.83 18.52 -1.24
C LYS A 51 -7.56 17.82 0.09
N THR A 52 -8.21 16.68 0.34
CA THR A 52 -8.05 15.88 1.56
C THR A 52 -8.05 14.39 1.24
N VAL A 53 -7.33 13.61 2.04
CA VAL A 53 -7.30 12.14 1.96
C VAL A 53 -7.53 11.60 3.36
N GLN A 54 -8.27 10.48 3.46
CA GLN A 54 -8.54 9.85 4.74
C GLN A 54 -7.28 9.24 5.34
N THR A 55 -6.95 9.62 6.57
CA THR A 55 -5.85 9.04 7.34
C THR A 55 -5.99 7.53 7.54
N SER A 56 -7.23 7.02 7.58
CA SER A 56 -7.52 5.57 7.66
C SER A 56 -6.98 4.81 6.44
N LEU A 57 -7.16 5.35 5.24
CA LEU A 57 -6.61 4.76 4.01
C LEU A 57 -5.07 4.75 4.05
N ALA A 58 -4.46 5.87 4.43
CA ALA A 58 -3.00 5.95 4.53
C ALA A 58 -2.43 4.95 5.54
N ARG A 59 -3.08 4.77 6.70
CA ARG A 59 -2.70 3.74 7.69
C ARG A 59 -2.86 2.33 7.14
N LYS A 60 -3.93 2.05 6.40
CA LYS A 60 -4.12 0.72 5.81
C LYS A 60 -3.06 0.40 4.76
N LEU A 61 -2.73 1.36 3.90
CA LEU A 61 -1.67 1.22 2.89
C LEU A 61 -0.28 1.10 3.52
N ALA A 62 -0.01 1.87 4.58
CA ALA A 62 1.19 1.75 5.38
C ALA A 62 1.36 0.33 5.92
N TYR A 63 0.31 -0.23 6.53
CA TYR A 63 0.32 -1.59 7.05
C TYR A 63 0.50 -2.65 5.95
N ALA A 64 -0.22 -2.50 4.84
CA ALA A 64 -0.08 -3.41 3.71
C ALA A 64 1.34 -3.39 3.14
N SER A 65 2.00 -2.23 3.13
CA SER A 65 3.35 -2.07 2.58
C SER A 65 4.43 -2.79 3.39
N THR A 66 4.20 -3.06 4.68
CA THR A 66 5.18 -3.73 5.55
C THR A 66 5.07 -5.25 5.49
N ARG A 67 3.95 -5.79 5.01
CA ARG A 67 3.72 -7.24 4.97
C ARG A 67 4.55 -7.89 3.87
N ARG A 68 5.05 -9.08 4.14
CA ARG A 68 5.91 -9.84 3.22
C ARG A 68 5.25 -11.15 2.84
N HIS A 69 5.41 -11.56 1.59
CA HIS A 69 4.87 -12.81 1.10
C HIS A 69 5.54 -13.98 1.85
N TYR A 70 4.74 -14.90 2.39
CA TYR A 70 5.24 -15.94 3.31
C TYR A 70 6.32 -16.86 2.71
N LYS A 71 6.32 -17.02 1.38
CA LYS A 71 7.20 -17.97 0.69
C LYS A 71 8.56 -17.38 0.32
N ASP A 72 8.59 -16.13 -0.14
CA ASP A 72 9.75 -15.53 -0.80
C ASP A 72 10.09 -14.13 -0.27
N GLY A 73 9.36 -13.63 0.74
CA GLY A 73 9.71 -12.41 1.45
C GLY A 73 9.46 -11.12 0.66
N THR A 74 8.82 -11.18 -0.51
CA THR A 74 8.55 -9.98 -1.33
C THR A 74 7.39 -9.16 -0.76
N THR A 75 7.43 -7.84 -0.93
CA THR A 75 6.28 -6.98 -0.61
C THR A 75 5.20 -7.13 -1.68
N MET A 76 3.96 -6.73 -1.33
CA MET A 76 2.90 -6.59 -2.33
C MET A 76 3.29 -5.64 -3.47
N MET A 77 4.03 -4.56 -3.16
CA MET A 77 4.44 -3.55 -4.14
C MET A 77 5.46 -4.12 -5.12
N GLU A 78 6.47 -4.83 -4.63
CA GLU A 78 7.48 -5.53 -5.46
C GLU A 78 6.80 -6.53 -6.41
N ASP A 79 5.87 -7.33 -5.89
CA ASP A 79 5.13 -8.30 -6.69
C ASP A 79 4.26 -7.62 -7.75
N ILE A 80 3.57 -6.53 -7.40
CA ILE A 80 2.74 -5.77 -8.35
C ILE A 80 3.60 -5.13 -9.44
N LEU A 81 4.75 -4.55 -9.08
CA LEU A 81 5.70 -3.99 -10.05
C LEU A 81 6.25 -5.07 -10.99
N ALA A 82 6.49 -6.28 -10.47
CA ALA A 82 6.89 -7.45 -11.26
C ALA A 82 5.73 -8.13 -12.03
N GLY A 83 4.52 -7.57 -12.03
CA GLY A 83 3.36 -8.11 -12.73
C GLY A 83 2.68 -9.30 -12.03
N LYS A 84 3.10 -9.69 -10.84
CA LYS A 84 2.56 -10.80 -10.02
C LYS A 84 1.30 -10.40 -9.25
N THR A 85 0.31 -9.83 -9.94
CA THR A 85 -0.91 -9.27 -9.31
C THR A 85 -1.88 -10.33 -8.78
N ARG A 86 -1.74 -11.60 -9.18
CA ARG A 86 -2.63 -12.72 -8.80
C ARG A 86 -2.42 -13.28 -7.39
N ARG A 87 -1.35 -12.90 -6.68
CA ARG A 87 -1.09 -13.37 -5.30
C ARG A 87 -2.18 -12.90 -4.35
N HIS A 88 -2.66 -13.76 -3.45
CA HIS A 88 -3.71 -13.39 -2.51
C HIS A 88 -3.18 -12.48 -1.39
N ALA A 89 -4.00 -11.55 -0.90
CA ALA A 89 -3.60 -10.63 0.18
C ALA A 89 -3.21 -11.37 1.46
N ASN A 90 -3.89 -12.49 1.77
CA ASN A 90 -3.60 -13.33 2.93
C ASN A 90 -2.28 -14.09 2.84
N SER A 91 -1.65 -14.12 1.66
CA SER A 91 -0.32 -14.71 1.49
C SER A 91 0.80 -13.77 1.96
N TYR A 92 0.48 -12.55 2.37
CA TYR A 92 1.45 -11.62 2.94
C TYR A 92 1.20 -11.58 4.45
N ILE A 93 2.22 -11.86 5.25
CA ILE A 93 2.16 -11.88 6.72
C ILE A 93 2.99 -10.76 7.33
#